data_AF-A0A2G1YIB2-F1
#
_entry.id   AF-A0A2G1YIB2-F1
#
_cell.length_a   1.000
_cell.length_b   1.000
_cell.length_c   1.000
_cell.angle_alpha   90.00
_cell.angle_beta   90.00
_cell.angle_gamma   90.00
#
_symmetry.space_group_name_H-M   'P 1'
#
loop_
_entity.id
_entity.type
_entity.pdbx_description
1 polymer ?
#
loop_
_entity_poly.entity_id
_entity_poly.type
_entity_poly.pdbx_seq_one_letter_code
_entity_poly.pdbx_strand_id
1 'polypeptide(L)' 'MLLAPHVFAASHTPREGYRGMVVTSQVNAARAGQLILEQGGNAIDAAVATAFALSVTQPFSSGLGGGAFLLIRTADGETI' A
#
# COMPACT_ATOMS: atom_id res chain seq x y z
N MET A 1 14.75 7.42 39.83
CA MET A 1 15.35 7.29 38.50
C MET A 1 15.29 5.82 38.12
N LEU A 2 14.23 5.40 37.42
CA LEU A 2 14.02 4.02 36.97
C LEU A 2 14.16 4.01 35.44
N LEU A 3 15.27 3.43 34.96
CA LEU A 3 15.47 3.13 33.55
C LEU A 3 14.60 1.92 33.20
N ALA A 4 13.57 2.11 32.37
CA ALA A 4 12.87 0.98 31.77
C ALA A 4 13.82 0.27 30.79
N PRO A 5 13.92 -1.07 30.83
CA PRO A 5 14.77 -1.81 29.89
C PRO A 5 14.20 -1.67 28.48
N HIS A 6 15.09 -1.67 27.49
CA HIS A 6 14.78 -1.55 26.07
C HIS A 6 13.66 -2.50 25.64
N VAL A 7 12.46 -1.96 25.45
CA VAL A 7 11.35 -2.67 24.83
C VAL A 7 11.73 -2.86 23.37
N PHE A 8 12.17 -4.07 23.02
CA PHE A 8 12.34 -4.46 21.63
C PHE A 8 10.95 -4.66 21.05
N ALA A 9 10.55 -3.81 20.10
CA ALA A 9 9.29 -4.01 19.38
C ALA A 9 9.37 -5.34 18.62
N ALA A 10 8.31 -6.16 18.67
CA ALA A 10 8.23 -7.45 17.98
C ALA A 10 8.23 -7.31 16.44
N SER A 11 8.20 -6.09 15.92
CA SER A 11 8.14 -5.77 14.49
C SER A 11 9.49 -5.30 13.95
N HIS A 12 9.76 -5.63 12.68
CA HIS A 12 10.86 -5.01 11.93
C HIS A 12 10.78 -3.49 11.96
N THR A 13 11.94 -2.84 11.84
CA THR A 13 12.02 -1.39 11.64
C THR A 13 11.12 -0.99 10.47
N PRO A 14 10.19 -0.03 10.65
CA PRO A 14 9.34 0.46 9.57
C PRO A 14 10.18 0.92 8.38
N ARG A 15 9.67 0.67 7.17
CA ARG A 15 10.24 1.28 5.96
C ARG A 15 9.67 2.67 5.82
N GLU A 16 10.51 3.63 5.45
CA GLU A 16 10.11 5.00 5.19
C GLU A 16 9.93 5.23 3.68
N GLY A 17 8.95 6.08 3.31
CA GLY A 17 8.71 6.52 1.94
C GLY A 17 8.44 8.02 1.92
N TYR A 18 9.33 8.80 1.30
CA TYR A 18 9.27 10.28 1.36
C TYR A 18 8.33 10.93 0.34
N ARG A 19 7.92 10.18 -0.70
CA ARG A 19 7.09 10.69 -1.81
C ARG A 19 5.79 9.91 -2.02
N GLY A 20 5.59 8.84 -1.26
CA GLY A 20 4.49 7.89 -1.40
C GLY A 20 4.93 6.50 -0.99
N MET A 21 3.97 5.64 -0.66
CA MET A 21 4.20 4.26 -0.28
C MET A 21 3.04 3.38 -0.73
N VAL A 22 3.35 2.20 -1.27
CA VAL A 22 2.39 1.17 -1.61
C VAL A 22 2.72 -0.07 -0.79
N VAL A 23 1.72 -0.62 -0.09
CA VAL A 23 1.88 -1.80 0.78
C VAL A 23 0.87 -2.85 0.38
N THR A 24 1.33 -4.08 0.18
CA THR A 24 0.50 -5.24 -0.15
C THR A 24 1.28 -6.53 0.16
N SER A 25 0.59 -7.67 0.22
CA SER A 25 1.18 -9.00 0.43
C SER A 25 2.08 -9.47 -0.72
N GLN A 26 1.95 -8.86 -1.91
CA GLN A 26 2.70 -9.25 -3.10
C GLN A 26 3.71 -8.18 -3.55
N VAL A 27 5.00 -8.53 -3.54
CA VAL A 27 6.08 -7.61 -3.92
C VAL A 27 5.93 -7.04 -5.33
N ASN A 28 5.50 -7.86 -6.29
CA ASN A 28 5.31 -7.41 -7.68
C ASN A 28 4.12 -6.46 -7.82
N ALA A 29 3.07 -6.64 -7.01
CA ALA A 29 1.94 -5.71 -7.01
C ALA A 29 2.30 -4.38 -6.32
N ALA A 30 3.05 -4.42 -5.21
CA ALA A 30 3.58 -3.22 -4.58
C ALA A 30 4.44 -2.41 -5.56
N ARG A 31 5.29 -3.11 -6.33
CA ARG A 31 6.14 -2.49 -7.35
C ARG A 31 5.34 -1.87 -8.49
N ALA A 32 4.26 -2.51 -8.93
CA ALA A 32 3.39 -1.95 -9.96
C ALA A 32 2.76 -0.61 -9.51
N GLY A 33 2.22 -0.55 -8.29
CA GLY A 33 1.70 0.70 -7.73
C GLY A 33 2.79 1.75 -7.52
N GLN A 34 3.97 1.36 -7.02
CA GLN A 34 5.12 2.25 -6.86
C GLN A 34 5.54 2.89 -8.19
N LEU A 35 5.60 2.11 -9.28
CA LEU A 35 5.95 2.62 -10.61
C LEU A 35 4.97 3.70 -11.09
N ILE A 36 3.68 3.57 -10.77
CA ILE A 36 2.68 4.60 -11.11
C ILE A 36 2.90 5.88 -10.29
N LEU A 37 3.23 5.77 -9.00
CA LEU A 37 3.61 6.94 -8.20
C LEU A 37 4.87 7.61 -8.77
N GLU A 38 5.88 6.83 -9.18
CA GLU A 38 7.12 7.33 -9.79
C GLU A 38 6.86 8.04 -11.13
N GLN A 39 5.83 7.61 -11.87
CA GLN A 39 5.38 8.24 -13.12
C GLN A 39 4.50 9.48 -12.90
N GLY A 40 4.27 9.89 -11.64
CA GLY A 40 3.49 11.07 -11.30
C GLY A 40 1.99 10.82 -11.16
N GLY A 41 1.55 9.55 -11.13
CA GLY A 41 0.18 9.19 -10.79
C GLY A 41 -0.15 9.48 -9.32
N ASN A 42 -1.43 9.63 -9.02
CA ASN A 42 -1.89 9.86 -7.65
C ASN A 42 -2.08 8.54 -6.86
N ALA A 43 -2.53 8.64 -5.62
CA ALA A 43 -2.76 7.48 -4.75
C ALA A 43 -3.84 6.50 -5.30
N ILE A 44 -4.85 7.02 -6.00
CA ILE A 44 -5.93 6.22 -6.60
C ILE A 44 -5.38 5.47 -7.83
N ASP A 45 -4.61 6.14 -8.69
CA ASP A 45 -3.96 5.51 -9.87
C ASP A 45 -3.05 4.35 -9.43
N ALA A 46 -2.25 4.57 -8.39
CA ALA A 46 -1.38 3.55 -7.81
C ALA A 46 -2.17 2.39 -7.19
N ALA A 47 -3.29 2.67 -6.52
CA ALA A 47 -4.16 1.63 -5.96
C ALA A 47 -4.78 0.76 -7.07
N VAL A 48 -5.26 1.37 -8.17
CA VAL A 48 -5.81 0.66 -9.32
C VAL A 48 -4.75 -0.25 -9.97
N ALA A 49 -3.55 0.27 -10.24
CA ALA A 49 -2.45 -0.54 -10.78
C ALA A 49 -2.05 -1.71 -9.86
N THR A 50 -2.04 -1.46 -8.55
CA THR A 50 -1.77 -2.51 -7.54
C THR A 50 -2.86 -3.59 -7.57
N ALA A 51 -4.14 -3.21 -7.66
CA ALA A 51 -5.26 -4.15 -7.71
C ALA A 51 -5.26 -5.00 -8.99
N PHE A 52 -4.94 -4.41 -10.14
CA PHE A 52 -4.77 -5.16 -11.39
C PHE A 52 -3.59 -6.14 -11.29
N ALA A 53 -2.46 -5.73 -10.72
CA ALA A 53 -1.33 -6.62 -10.50
C ALA A 53 -1.65 -7.75 -9.49
N LEU A 54 -2.46 -7.47 -8.45
CA LEU A 54 -2.96 -8.48 -7.53
C LEU A 54 -3.87 -9.51 -8.22
N SER A 55 -4.64 -9.08 -9.22
CA SER A 55 -5.47 -10.01 -10.02
C SER A 55 -4.67 -11.10 -10.73
N VAL A 56 -3.38 -10.87 -10.96
CA VAL A 56 -2.45 -11.85 -11.54
C VAL A 56 -1.60 -12.54 -10.47
N THR A 57 -1.08 -11.77 -9.51
CA THR A 57 -0.12 -12.27 -8.53
C THR A 57 -0.77 -12.96 -7.34
N GLN A 58 -2.01 -12.62 -6.98
CA GLN A 58 -2.79 -13.21 -5.88
C GLN A 58 -4.24 -13.54 -6.31
N PRO A 59 -4.44 -14.36 -7.35
CA PRO A 59 -5.74 -14.55 -8.00
C PRO A 59 -6.78 -15.24 -7.09
N PHE A 60 -6.34 -15.96 -6.05
CA PHE A 60 -7.25 -16.65 -5.13
C PHE A 60 -8.00 -15.69 -4.18
N SER A 61 -7.53 -14.44 -4.02
CA SER A 61 -8.06 -13.48 -3.05
C SER A 61 -8.44 -12.14 -3.67
N SER A 62 -7.71 -11.66 -4.67
CA SER A 62 -8.08 -10.47 -5.45
C SER A 62 -8.09 -10.87 -6.90
N GLY A 63 -9.26 -10.86 -7.55
CA GLY A 63 -9.42 -11.22 -8.95
C GLY A 63 -10.50 -10.37 -9.61
N LEU A 64 -10.43 -10.25 -10.94
CA LEU A 64 -11.28 -9.37 -11.74
C LEU A 64 -12.78 -9.68 -11.67
N GLY A 65 -13.15 -10.95 -11.43
CA GLY A 65 -14.54 -11.40 -11.33
C GLY A 65 -15.18 -11.20 -9.95
N GLY A 66 -14.46 -10.61 -9.00
CA GLY A 66 -14.95 -10.36 -7.64
C GLY A 66 -15.49 -8.94 -7.45
N GLY A 67 -15.15 -8.35 -6.31
CA GLY A 67 -15.48 -6.97 -5.96
C GLY A 67 -14.46 -6.39 -4.98
N ALA A 68 -14.55 -5.09 -4.74
CA ALA A 68 -13.69 -4.38 -3.82
C ALA A 68 -14.45 -3.22 -3.15
N PHE A 69 -13.95 -2.80 -2.01
CA PHE A 69 -14.26 -1.51 -1.40
C PHE A 69 -13.00 -0.66 -1.43
N LEU A 70 -13.16 0.63 -1.65
CA LEU A 70 -12.07 1.60 -1.59
C LEU A 70 -12.48 2.69 -0.62
N LEU A 71 -11.60 2.99 0.34
CA LEU A 71 -11.72 4.14 1.23
C LEU A 71 -10.68 5.15 0.80
N ILE A 72 -11.13 6.35 0.45
CA ILE A 72 -10.27 7.41 -0.07
C ILE A 72 -10.29 8.57 0.93
N ARG A 73 -9.11 9.08 1.25
CA ARG A 73 -8.92 10.39 1.88
C ARG A 73 -8.19 11.27 0.88
N THR A 74 -8.82 12.32 0.40
CA THR A 74 -8.22 13.25 -0.56
C THR A 74 -7.26 14.21 0.14
N ALA A 75 -6.44 14.92 -0.64
CA ALA A 75 -5.45 15.87 -0.11
C ALA A 75 -6.09 17.08 0.60
N ASP A 76 -7.30 17.47 0.21
CA ASP A 76 -8.13 18.50 0.83
C ASP A 76 -8.90 17.99 2.07
N GLY A 77 -8.79 16.69 2.37
CA GLY A 77 -9.31 16.09 3.61
C GLY A 77 -10.71 15.50 3.51
N GLU A 78 -11.33 15.51 2.33
CA GLU A 78 -12.58 14.79 2.05
C GLU A 78 -12.35 13.28 2.21
N THR A 79 -13.36 12.57 2.72
CA THR A 79 -13.34 11.10 2.84
C THR A 79 -14.53 10.53 2.09
N ILE A 80 -14.26 9.67 1.11
CA ILE A 80 -15.26 9.01 0.26
C ILE A 80 -15.03 7.50 0.20
#